data_AF-A0A220U8P1-F1
#
_entry.id   AF-A0A220U8P1-F1
#
_cell.length_a   1.000
_cell.length_b   1.000
_cell.length_c   1.000
_cell.angle_alpha   90.00
_cell.angle_beta   90.00
_cell.angle_gamma   90.00
#
_symmetry.space_group_name_H-M   'P 1'
#
loop_
_entity.id
_entity.type
_entity.pdbx_description
1 polymer ?
#
loop_
_entity_poly.entity_id
_entity_poly.type
_entity_poly.pdbx_seq_one_letter_code
_entity_poly.pdbx_strand_id
1 'polypeptide(L)'
;MSKLYAIHGGESIFAIVKADSKEKAFDVFASNQVGDEIIREHISEFVVNSGLLEDFYKDDKGSFFDDFTGEYPKRIKQLDKQEQKNYVDSWIEGNINQFWNDKPQFAAEYLKELNNSLNSSDNYKAEFSHEFWLDTIKRVIQKGDWYEDFDIVKIELEDDNYQLIYDN
;
A
#
# COMPACT_ATOMS: atom_id res chain seq x y z
N MET A 1 21.48 -18.77 -12.37
CA MET A 1 21.08 -19.87 -11.46
C MET A 1 20.24 -19.24 -10.37
N SER A 2 19.10 -19.86 -10.06
CA SER A 2 18.20 -19.39 -9.01
C SER A 2 18.79 -19.65 -7.63
N LYS A 3 18.71 -18.63 -6.78
CA LYS A 3 19.19 -18.59 -5.39
C LYS A 3 18.00 -18.61 -4.44
N LEU A 4 18.25 -18.92 -3.17
CA LEU A 4 17.25 -18.78 -2.12
C LEU A 4 17.39 -17.40 -1.48
N TYR A 5 16.26 -16.77 -1.17
CA TYR A 5 16.16 -15.52 -0.45
C TYR A 5 15.19 -15.71 0.72
N ALA A 6 15.61 -15.29 1.90
CA ALA A 6 14.72 -15.11 3.04
C ALA A 6 14.11 -13.70 2.96
N ILE A 7 12.82 -13.59 3.24
CA ILE A 7 12.06 -12.35 3.31
C ILE A 7 11.46 -12.31 4.70
N HIS A 8 11.71 -11.24 5.43
CA HIS A 8 11.25 -11.09 6.80
C HIS A 8 10.82 -9.65 7.07
N GLY A 9 10.04 -9.46 8.13
CA GLY A 9 9.53 -8.15 8.54
C GLY A 9 8.82 -8.26 9.89
N GLY A 10 9.54 -7.89 10.94
CA GLY A 10 9.11 -7.99 12.34
C GLY A 10 8.67 -9.40 12.71
N GLU A 11 7.79 -9.51 13.70
CA GLU A 11 7.20 -10.80 14.11
C GLU A 11 6.14 -11.32 13.13
N SER A 12 5.77 -10.52 12.13
CA SER A 12 4.57 -10.71 11.30
C SER A 12 4.81 -11.58 10.08
N ILE A 13 6.03 -11.61 9.53
CA ILE A 13 6.30 -12.36 8.30
C ILE A 13 7.69 -12.97 8.23
N PHE A 14 7.74 -14.24 7.83
CA PHE A 14 8.97 -14.93 7.43
C PHE A 14 8.68 -15.88 6.26
N ALA A 15 9.35 -15.69 5.14
CA ALA A 15 9.18 -16.48 3.93
C ALA A 15 10.54 -16.82 3.28
N ILE A 16 10.61 -17.97 2.63
CA ILE A 16 11.76 -18.35 1.81
C ILE A 16 11.30 -18.50 0.37
N VAL A 17 11.93 -17.76 -0.54
CA VAL A 17 11.61 -17.78 -1.96
C VAL A 17 12.82 -18.14 -2.80
N LYS A 18 12.57 -18.74 -3.96
CA LYS A 18 13.60 -19.05 -4.95
C LYS A 18 13.51 -18.07 -6.11
N ALA A 19 14.59 -17.35 -6.40
CA ALA A 19 14.63 -16.32 -7.44
C ALA A 19 16.05 -16.09 -7.99
N ASP A 20 16.17 -15.40 -9.12
CA ASP A 20 17.47 -15.06 -9.71
C ASP A 20 18.12 -13.81 -9.09
N SER A 21 17.32 -12.92 -8.49
CA SER A 21 17.76 -11.66 -7.85
C SER A 21 16.87 -11.31 -6.65
N LYS A 22 17.31 -10.37 -5.80
CA LYS A 22 16.51 -9.80 -4.69
C LYS A 22 15.22 -9.14 -5.21
N GLU A 23 15.29 -8.43 -6.33
CA GLU A 23 14.13 -7.83 -6.99
C GLU A 23 13.12 -8.90 -7.44
N LYS A 24 13.61 -9.98 -8.07
CA LYS A 24 12.74 -11.10 -8.47
C LYS A 24 12.19 -11.88 -7.29
N ALA A 25 12.94 -11.98 -6.18
CA ALA A 25 12.45 -12.53 -4.94
C ALA A 25 11.26 -11.71 -4.42
N PHE A 26 11.36 -10.38 -4.48
CA PHE A 26 10.26 -9.52 -4.06
C PHE A 26 9.04 -9.61 -4.97
N ASP A 27 9.24 -9.69 -6.29
CA ASP A 27 8.15 -9.94 -7.25
C ASP A 27 7.39 -11.24 -6.92
N VAL A 28 8.12 -12.32 -6.65
CA VAL A 28 7.53 -13.62 -6.30
C VAL A 28 6.76 -13.51 -4.99
N PHE A 29 7.32 -12.87 -3.98
CA PHE A 29 6.66 -12.67 -2.71
C PHE A 29 5.37 -11.86 -2.84
N ALA A 30 5.44 -10.68 -3.46
CA ALA A 30 4.29 -9.82 -3.69
C ALA A 30 3.20 -10.53 -4.50
N SER A 31 3.58 -11.36 -5.48
CA SER A 31 2.64 -12.18 -6.25
C SER A 31 1.87 -13.18 -5.39
N ASN A 32 2.53 -13.80 -4.40
CA ASN A 32 1.86 -14.68 -3.45
C ASN A 32 0.96 -13.93 -2.45
N GLN A 33 1.22 -12.64 -2.21
CA GLN A 33 0.36 -11.80 -1.37
C GLN A 33 -0.90 -11.28 -2.09
N VAL A 34 -1.02 -11.43 -3.42
CA VAL A 34 -2.20 -10.96 -4.17
C VAL A 34 -3.50 -11.65 -3.71
N GLY A 35 -3.39 -12.86 -3.16
CA GLY A 35 -4.52 -13.62 -2.60
C GLY A 35 -4.77 -13.38 -1.11
N ASP A 36 -3.93 -12.62 -0.42
CA ASP A 36 -4.08 -12.33 1.00
C ASP A 36 -5.27 -11.38 1.23
N GLU A 37 -6.24 -11.79 2.05
CA GLU A 37 -7.49 -11.04 2.25
C GLU A 37 -7.24 -9.68 2.89
N ILE A 38 -6.33 -9.59 3.87
CA ILE A 38 -6.06 -8.36 4.63
C ILE A 38 -5.40 -7.32 3.71
N ILE A 39 -4.40 -7.72 2.93
CA ILE A 39 -3.75 -6.83 1.96
C ILE A 39 -4.73 -6.38 0.88
N ARG A 40 -5.60 -7.29 0.41
CA ARG A 40 -6.61 -6.97 -0.59
C ARG A 40 -7.62 -5.97 -0.05
N GLU A 41 -8.14 -6.19 1.14
CA GLU A 41 -9.07 -5.26 1.81
C GLU A 41 -8.41 -3.90 1.98
N HIS A 42 -7.20 -3.84 2.53
CA HIS A 42 -6.47 -2.58 2.69
C HIS A 42 -6.35 -1.79 1.38
N ILE A 43 -6.01 -2.45 0.27
CA ILE A 43 -5.84 -1.75 -1.02
C ILE A 43 -7.18 -1.39 -1.68
N SER A 44 -8.19 -2.27 -1.62
CA SER A 44 -9.41 -2.15 -2.43
C SER A 44 -10.63 -1.62 -1.70
N GLU A 45 -10.59 -1.49 -0.38
CA GLU A 45 -11.65 -0.83 0.37
C GLU A 45 -11.52 0.68 0.29
N PHE A 46 -12.58 1.32 -0.19
CA PHE A 46 -12.69 2.77 -0.30
C PHE A 46 -13.51 3.35 0.86
N VAL A 47 -13.17 2.94 2.08
CA VAL A 47 -13.81 3.44 3.30
C VAL A 47 -13.01 4.65 3.81
N VAL A 48 -13.72 5.70 4.21
CA VAL A 48 -13.07 6.87 4.84
C VAL A 48 -12.41 6.43 6.14
N ASN A 49 -11.15 6.82 6.36
CA ASN A 49 -10.34 6.44 7.53
C ASN A 49 -10.05 4.94 7.64
N SER A 50 -9.88 4.28 6.50
CA SER A 50 -9.40 2.92 6.45
C SER A 50 -8.64 2.68 5.15
N GLY A 51 -7.85 1.61 5.15
CA GLY A 51 -7.16 1.12 3.98
C GLY A 51 -6.11 2.10 3.44
N LEU A 52 -5.71 1.87 2.20
CA LEU A 52 -4.78 2.70 1.46
C LEU A 52 -5.38 4.09 1.17
N LEU A 53 -6.72 4.20 1.14
CA LEU A 53 -7.38 5.48 0.88
C LEU A 53 -7.11 6.49 2.00
N GLU A 54 -7.03 6.03 3.25
CA GLU A 54 -6.69 6.87 4.41
C GLU A 54 -5.36 7.60 4.24
N ASP A 55 -4.35 6.93 3.67
CA ASP A 55 -3.03 7.53 3.42
C ASP A 55 -3.09 8.75 2.50
N PHE A 56 -4.16 8.89 1.72
CA PHE A 56 -4.40 10.00 0.79
C PHE A 56 -5.21 11.14 1.41
N TYR A 57 -5.79 10.97 2.60
CA TYR A 57 -6.51 12.01 3.34
C TYR A 57 -5.57 12.91 4.16
N LYS A 58 -4.64 13.60 3.49
CA LYS A 58 -3.71 14.55 4.11
C LYS A 58 -3.35 15.71 3.19
N ASP A 59 -3.03 16.86 3.80
CA ASP A 59 -2.40 17.99 3.13
C ASP A 59 -0.96 18.21 3.65
N ASP A 60 -0.36 19.31 3.24
CA ASP A 60 0.91 19.82 3.75
C ASP A 60 0.92 20.07 5.27
N LYS A 61 -0.24 20.12 5.93
CA LYS A 61 -0.40 20.30 7.37
C LYS A 61 -0.75 18.99 8.10
N GLY A 62 -0.70 17.86 7.40
CA GLY A 62 -0.94 16.53 7.96
C GLY A 62 -2.35 15.99 7.68
N SER A 63 -2.75 15.00 8.49
CA SER A 63 -4.03 14.29 8.31
C SER A 63 -5.24 15.24 8.26
N PHE A 64 -6.23 14.85 7.46
CA PHE A 64 -7.54 15.46 7.39
C PHE A 64 -8.46 15.01 8.51
N PHE A 65 -8.13 13.95 9.24
CA PHE A 65 -8.93 13.50 10.36
C PHE A 65 -8.11 13.58 11.64
N ASP A 66 -8.74 14.08 12.68
CA ASP A 66 -8.16 14.07 14.01
C ASP A 66 -8.29 12.66 14.60
N ASP A 67 -7.16 12.09 15.03
CA ASP A 67 -7.08 10.68 15.48
C ASP A 67 -8.00 10.36 16.66
N PHE A 68 -8.37 11.35 17.47
CA PHE A 68 -9.22 11.15 18.66
C PHE A 68 -10.71 11.29 18.36
N THR A 69 -11.06 12.16 17.41
CA THR A 69 -12.46 12.52 17.13
C THR A 69 -12.98 11.97 15.80
N GLY A 70 -12.10 11.61 14.87
CA GLY A 70 -12.42 11.24 13.50
C GLY A 70 -13.00 12.41 12.68
N GLU A 71 -13.00 13.63 13.22
CA GLU A 71 -13.57 14.80 12.56
C GLU A 71 -12.50 15.60 11.81
N TYR A 72 -12.95 16.38 10.82
CA TYR A 72 -12.07 17.35 10.16
C TYR A 72 -11.48 18.36 11.16
N PRO A 73 -10.21 18.78 11.00
CA PRO A 73 -9.62 19.83 11.80
C PRO A 73 -10.29 21.19 11.51
N LYS A 74 -10.19 22.12 12.47
CA LYS A 74 -10.81 23.47 12.37
C LYS A 74 -10.48 24.19 11.06
N ARG A 75 -9.25 24.00 10.53
CA ARG A 75 -8.78 24.60 9.28
C ARG A 75 -9.63 24.19 8.06
N ILE A 76 -10.20 22.99 8.07
CA ILE A 76 -11.06 22.45 7.02
C ILE A 76 -12.53 22.70 7.35
N LYS A 77 -12.95 22.56 8.62
CA LYS A 77 -14.33 22.82 9.06
C LYS A 77 -14.83 24.25 8.84
N GLN A 78 -13.92 25.22 8.77
CA GLN A 78 -14.28 26.62 8.53
C GLN A 78 -14.56 26.95 7.06
N LEU A 79 -14.22 26.05 6.13
CA LEU A 79 -14.57 26.18 4.72
C LEU A 79 -16.08 25.90 4.55
N ASP A 80 -16.70 26.49 3.53
CA ASP A 80 -18.05 26.07 3.17
C ASP A 80 -18.05 24.63 2.62
N LYS A 81 -19.24 24.00 2.53
CA LYS A 81 -19.34 22.59 2.13
C LYS A 81 -18.76 22.30 0.74
N GLN A 82 -18.92 23.22 -0.22
CA GLN A 82 -18.43 23.01 -1.58
C GLN A 82 -16.92 23.22 -1.64
N GLU A 83 -16.42 24.24 -0.95
CA GLU A 83 -14.97 24.48 -0.81
C GLU A 83 -14.27 23.33 -0.10
N GLN A 84 -14.86 22.83 1.00
CA GLN A 84 -14.35 21.68 1.74
C GLN A 84 -14.24 20.46 0.83
N LYS A 85 -15.30 20.14 0.08
CA LYS A 85 -15.29 19.01 -0.85
C LYS A 85 -14.20 19.18 -1.91
N ASN A 86 -14.17 20.31 -2.60
CA ASN A 86 -13.18 20.57 -3.66
C ASN A 86 -11.74 20.50 -3.12
N TYR A 87 -11.51 21.04 -1.92
CA TYR A 87 -10.21 21.01 -1.26
C TYR A 87 -9.78 19.57 -0.98
N VAL A 88 -10.62 18.78 -0.31
CA VAL A 88 -10.33 17.40 0.05
C VAL A 88 -10.13 16.54 -1.20
N ASP A 89 -11.04 16.61 -2.17
CA ASP A 89 -10.97 15.85 -3.42
C ASP A 89 -9.65 16.15 -4.17
N SER A 90 -9.24 17.42 -4.26
CA SER A 90 -8.00 17.81 -4.96
C SER A 90 -6.74 17.26 -4.31
N TRP A 91 -6.70 17.20 -2.97
CA TRP A 91 -5.56 16.64 -2.24
C TRP A 91 -5.52 15.13 -2.34
N ILE A 92 -6.67 14.45 -2.23
CA ILE A 92 -6.74 13.00 -2.43
C ILE A 92 -6.24 12.63 -3.82
N GLU A 93 -6.72 13.31 -4.86
CA GLU A 93 -6.27 13.07 -6.24
C GLU A 93 -4.77 13.35 -6.40
N GLY A 94 -4.27 14.46 -5.84
CA GLY A 94 -2.85 14.79 -5.86
C GLY A 94 -1.98 13.73 -5.17
N ASN A 95 -2.41 13.25 -4.00
CA ASN A 95 -1.70 12.25 -3.21
C ASN A 95 -1.69 10.87 -3.89
N ILE A 96 -2.81 10.47 -4.50
CA ILE A 96 -2.88 9.25 -5.32
C ILE A 96 -1.89 9.34 -6.48
N ASN A 97 -1.90 10.45 -7.24
CA ASN A 97 -0.96 10.65 -8.33
C ASN A 97 0.50 10.66 -7.84
N GLN A 98 0.78 11.18 -6.65
CA GLN A 98 2.11 11.17 -6.06
C GLN A 98 2.56 9.76 -5.65
N PHE A 99 1.67 8.92 -5.11
CA PHE A 99 1.99 7.56 -4.69
C PHE A 99 2.47 6.67 -5.86
N TRP A 100 1.82 6.82 -7.03
CA TRP A 100 2.22 6.19 -8.29
C TRP A 100 2.81 7.19 -9.30
N ASN A 101 3.65 8.14 -8.86
CA ASN A 101 4.19 9.19 -9.73
C ASN A 101 4.98 8.67 -10.94
N ASP A 102 5.65 7.52 -10.79
CA ASP A 102 6.42 6.83 -11.83
C ASP A 102 5.56 5.87 -12.67
N LYS A 103 4.30 5.64 -12.27
CA LYS A 103 3.33 4.75 -12.94
C LYS A 103 1.94 5.39 -12.98
N PRO A 104 1.77 6.51 -13.70
CA PRO A 104 0.52 7.27 -13.72
C PRO A 104 -0.71 6.44 -14.16
N GLN A 105 -0.51 5.38 -14.94
CA GLN A 105 -1.58 4.45 -15.29
C GLN A 105 -2.20 3.76 -14.07
N PHE A 106 -1.43 3.50 -13.01
CA PHE A 106 -1.95 2.89 -11.78
C PHE A 106 -2.68 3.89 -10.91
N ALA A 107 -2.22 5.14 -10.83
CA ALA A 107 -2.99 6.22 -10.22
C ALA A 107 -4.35 6.40 -10.91
N ALA A 108 -4.37 6.41 -12.25
CA ALA A 108 -5.60 6.52 -13.03
C ALA A 108 -6.54 5.32 -12.80
N GLU A 109 -6.00 4.11 -12.69
CA GLU A 109 -6.76 2.90 -12.37
C GLU A 109 -7.40 3.01 -10.98
N TYR A 110 -6.64 3.42 -9.97
CA TYR A 110 -7.14 3.63 -8.61
C TYR A 110 -8.23 4.70 -8.53
N LEU A 111 -8.01 5.86 -9.15
CA LEU A 111 -9.00 6.94 -9.21
C LEU A 111 -10.29 6.51 -9.91
N LYS A 112 -10.18 5.71 -10.97
CA LYS A 112 -11.36 5.18 -11.67
C LYS A 112 -12.19 4.29 -10.73
N GLU A 113 -11.54 3.36 -10.03
CA GLU A 113 -12.22 2.44 -9.12
C GLU A 113 -12.79 3.16 -7.88
N LEU A 114 -12.08 4.17 -7.35
CA LEU A 114 -12.59 5.06 -6.30
C LEU A 114 -13.83 5.83 -6.78
N ASN A 115 -13.81 6.38 -7.99
CA ASN A 115 -14.98 7.07 -8.55
C ASN A 115 -16.15 6.10 -8.77
N ASN A 116 -15.88 4.87 -9.19
CA ASN A 116 -16.92 3.86 -9.34
C ASN A 116 -17.54 3.50 -7.99
N SER A 117 -16.75 3.37 -6.93
CA SER A 117 -17.24 3.04 -5.58
C SER A 117 -18.17 4.12 -5.03
N LEU A 118 -17.84 5.40 -5.23
CA LEU A 118 -18.68 6.54 -4.85
C LEU A 118 -20.04 6.58 -5.59
N ASN A 119 -20.12 5.95 -6.77
CA ASN A 119 -21.33 5.91 -7.60
C ASN A 119 -22.06 4.56 -7.54
N SER A 120 -21.60 3.62 -6.72
CA SER A 120 -22.11 2.25 -6.63
C SER A 120 -22.89 2.01 -5.33
N SER A 121 -23.51 0.83 -5.22
CA SER A 121 -24.15 0.37 -3.98
C SER A 121 -23.12 -0.09 -2.95
N ASP A 122 -23.56 -0.28 -1.70
CA ASP A 122 -22.75 -0.62 -0.52
C ASP A 122 -21.83 -1.87 -0.64
N ASN A 123 -21.93 -2.65 -1.72
CA ASN A 123 -21.15 -3.87 -1.95
C ASN A 123 -20.21 -3.76 -3.17
N TYR A 124 -19.74 -2.56 -3.51
CA TYR A 124 -18.79 -2.37 -4.59
C TYR A 124 -17.49 -3.16 -4.35
N LYS A 125 -17.00 -3.83 -5.40
CA LYS A 125 -15.71 -4.52 -5.38
C LYS A 125 -14.83 -3.94 -6.46
N ALA A 126 -13.70 -3.37 -6.07
CA ALA A 126 -12.75 -2.80 -7.01
C ALA A 126 -12.13 -3.90 -7.88
N GLU A 127 -12.07 -3.65 -9.18
CA GLU A 127 -11.46 -4.56 -10.15
C GLU A 127 -10.17 -3.96 -10.71
N PHE A 128 -9.06 -4.32 -10.08
CA PHE A 128 -7.73 -3.91 -10.54
C PHE A 128 -7.06 -4.98 -11.40
N SER A 129 -6.20 -4.51 -12.30
CA SER A 129 -5.28 -5.32 -13.09
C SER A 129 -4.29 -6.06 -12.19
N HIS A 130 -3.80 -7.21 -12.66
CA HIS A 130 -2.79 -7.97 -11.91
C HIS A 130 -1.50 -7.16 -11.71
N GLU A 131 -1.12 -6.35 -12.70
CA GLU A 131 0.07 -5.49 -12.60
C GLU A 131 -0.10 -4.40 -11.54
N PHE A 132 -1.30 -3.81 -11.43
CA PHE A 132 -1.63 -2.88 -10.36
C PHE A 132 -1.47 -3.55 -9.00
N TRP A 133 -2.06 -4.73 -8.80
CA TRP A 133 -1.95 -5.46 -7.53
C TRP A 133 -0.49 -5.71 -7.14
N LEU A 134 0.32 -6.24 -8.06
CA LEU A 134 1.74 -6.50 -7.79
C LEU A 134 2.51 -5.24 -7.42
N ASP A 135 2.29 -4.14 -8.13
CA ASP A 135 3.00 -2.89 -7.85
C ASP A 135 2.58 -2.25 -6.54
N THR A 136 1.28 -2.17 -6.29
CA THR A 136 0.72 -1.55 -5.10
C THR A 136 1.10 -2.32 -3.85
N ILE A 137 1.03 -3.67 -3.86
CA ILE A 137 1.49 -4.49 -2.74
C ILE A 137 2.96 -4.20 -2.41
N LYS A 138 3.83 -4.15 -3.43
CA LYS A 138 5.24 -3.83 -3.24
C LYS A 138 5.43 -2.44 -2.62
N ARG A 139 4.67 -1.44 -3.07
CA ARG A 139 4.72 -0.07 -2.52
C ARG A 139 4.21 -0.01 -1.09
N VAL A 140 3.08 -0.65 -0.78
CA VAL A 140 2.51 -0.69 0.58
C VAL A 140 3.51 -1.32 1.54
N ILE A 141 4.14 -2.42 1.15
CA ILE A 141 5.17 -3.08 1.98
C ILE A 141 6.42 -2.23 2.14
N GLN A 142 6.90 -1.58 1.08
CA GLN A 142 8.16 -0.82 1.13
C GLN A 142 8.05 0.60 1.70
N LYS A 143 6.92 1.26 1.47
CA LYS A 143 6.69 2.67 1.84
C LYS A 143 5.81 2.81 3.07
N GLY A 144 5.00 1.80 3.37
CA GLY A 144 4.15 1.78 4.55
C GLY A 144 4.84 1.06 5.70
N ASP A 145 4.38 1.34 6.92
CA ASP A 145 4.76 0.63 8.15
C ASP A 145 4.06 -0.75 8.24
N TRP A 146 3.83 -1.42 7.09
CA TRP A 146 3.06 -2.66 7.02
C TRP A 146 3.80 -3.82 7.69
N TYR A 147 5.12 -3.83 7.56
CA TYR A 147 6.00 -4.71 8.30
C TYR A 147 7.13 -3.89 8.89
N GLU A 148 7.35 -4.03 10.19
CA GLU A 148 8.53 -3.49 10.87
C GLU A 148 9.79 -4.13 10.25
N ASP A 149 10.83 -3.33 9.98
CA ASP A 149 12.14 -3.81 9.53
C ASP A 149 12.15 -4.79 8.34
N PHE A 150 11.26 -4.57 7.35
CA PHE A 150 11.16 -5.43 6.16
C PHE A 150 12.50 -5.52 5.40
N ASP A 151 13.02 -6.74 5.24
CA ASP A 151 14.21 -6.99 4.42
C ASP A 151 14.14 -8.33 3.65
N ILE A 152 14.98 -8.42 2.63
CA ILE A 152 15.17 -9.59 1.77
C ILE A 152 16.65 -9.91 1.74
N VAL A 153 17.03 -11.04 2.33
CA VAL A 153 18.41 -11.48 2.48
C VAL A 153 18.67 -12.69 1.59
N LYS A 154 19.74 -12.68 0.81
CA LYS A 154 20.17 -13.87 0.06
C LYS A 154 20.71 -14.91 1.04
N ILE A 155 20.28 -16.16 0.89
CA ILE A 155 20.80 -17.29 1.65
C ILE A 155 22.08 -17.80 0.95
N GLU A 156 23.19 -17.81 1.69
CA GLU A 156 24.52 -18.24 1.27
C GLU A 156 25.05 -19.31 2.24
N LEU A 157 25.05 -20.56 1.80
CA LEU A 157 25.49 -21.73 2.60
C LEU A 157 26.73 -22.40 1.97
N GLU A 158 27.52 -21.65 1.19
CA GLU A 158 28.69 -22.20 0.49
C GLU A 158 29.83 -22.49 1.48
N ASP A 159 30.03 -21.61 2.46
CA ASP A 159 31.11 -21.72 3.46
C ASP A 159 30.66 -22.33 4.80
N ASP A 160 29.38 -22.17 5.17
CA ASP A 160 28.79 -22.63 6.43
C ASP A 160 27.49 -23.43 6.20
N ASN A 161 27.23 -24.41 7.08
CA ASN A 161 25.97 -25.20 7.05
C ASN A 161 24.75 -24.45 7.60
N TYR A 162 24.92 -23.21 8.06
CA TYR A 162 23.86 -22.38 8.61
C TYR A 162 24.17 -20.89 8.37
N GLN A 163 23.13 -20.07 8.28
CA GLN A 163 23.21 -18.61 8.24
C GLN A 163 22.21 -18.06 9.25
N LEU A 164 22.67 -17.17 10.14
CA LEU A 164 21.79 -16.44 11.04
C LEU A 164 21.30 -15.18 10.33
N ILE A 165 19.98 -14.98 10.36
CA ILE A 165 19.31 -13.77 9.88
C ILE A 165 18.65 -13.16 11.11
N TYR A 166 18.97 -11.91 11.38
CA TYR A 166 18.41 -11.18 12.52
C TYR A 166 17.27 -10.32 12.02
N ASP A 167 16.12 -10.41 12.67
CA ASP A 167 15.12 -9.36 12.64
C ASP A 167 15.69 -8.19 13.47
N ASN A 168 15.80 -7.01 12.85
CA ASN A 168 16.25 -5.80 13.56
C ASN A 168 15.15 -5.28 14.47
#